data_AF-A0A399EFV7-F1
#
_entry.id   AF-A0A399EFV7-F1
#
_cell.length_a   1.000
_cell.length_b   1.000
_cell.length_c   1.000
_cell.angle_alpha   90.00
_cell.angle_beta   90.00
_cell.angle_gamma   90.00
#
_symmetry.space_group_name_H-M   'P 1'
#
loop_
_entity.id
_entity.type
_entity.pdbx_description
1 polymer ?
#
loop_
_entity_poly.entity_id
_entity_poly.type
_entity_poly.pdbx_seq_one_letter_code
_entity_poly.pdbx_strand_id
1 'polypeptide(L)'
;MHAQGLHHKLLALLERLPKAIREQEECLFWRLAASVRVGRHRLVREEVEVYLNERAAPELRALYAGTLAPIDRFVPLVQEAVEARRTPFTLYQLGKALEVQDPEAAEEVLRKALALAEEEGEPYEVVRNAEGLGVALLGLGKYVEGARILDWALHEADKIPLGDVYRRLALLNNWGYARVLVGELKGLERLCEAEHSLASAGGIPDLSRLMRSTLAALCLARGEGDRALEYAAANWEAASRPRRGPEGNNLVRALLEVGQFERAKEVGEAAYSLARGTHPVYERRGLLAYGMALALKDPRRALPLLEQSVNAMGSPLLAYRQAQAMLYLANAHLHLGDEEQARATLERAAPRLAELSDSGLRALAGPPEAFDRLRSLIRGGERVELRLLGKAEVWMGSRRIPLPLRRLEILALLAMYPQGLTAERLILLLQGDEGNLSTLKAHVSCLRESVPVGTRPYRITVPFESDWGKVSQLIRQGNLREALALYGGSLLPSSEAPGIVSARAELEEMLRRAVLAARDPELLMLLAERVEDDLELWEALLEVLLPQDPARPRAEACAAQIRRSYGL
;
A
#
# COMPACT_ATOMS: atom_id res chain seq x y z
N MET A 1 23.59 -6.83 -32.95
CA MET A 1 24.48 -7.38 -31.89
C MET A 1 24.21 -6.81 -30.51
N HIS A 2 24.20 -5.47 -30.32
CA HIS A 2 23.89 -4.87 -29.01
C HIS A 2 22.48 -5.25 -28.53
N ALA A 3 21.46 -5.05 -29.36
CA ALA A 3 20.08 -5.48 -29.09
C ALA A 3 19.90 -7.00 -28.93
N GLN A 4 20.94 -7.80 -29.19
CA GLN A 4 20.97 -9.25 -29.00
C GLN A 4 21.82 -9.66 -27.79
N GLY A 5 22.23 -8.71 -26.93
CA GLY A 5 23.05 -9.00 -25.75
C GLY A 5 24.48 -9.48 -26.05
N LEU A 6 24.92 -9.49 -27.32
CA LEU A 6 26.21 -10.02 -27.75
C LEU A 6 27.37 -9.03 -27.50
N HIS A 7 27.43 -8.42 -26.30
CA HIS A 7 28.35 -7.32 -25.99
C HIS A 7 29.83 -7.72 -26.05
N HIS A 8 30.19 -8.92 -25.59
CA HIS A 8 31.57 -9.43 -25.72
C HIS A 8 32.00 -9.57 -27.18
N LYS A 9 31.13 -10.15 -28.02
CA LYS A 9 31.41 -10.33 -29.46
C LYS A 9 31.44 -8.99 -30.18
N LEU A 10 30.52 -8.09 -29.84
CA LEU A 10 30.46 -6.74 -30.41
C LEU A 10 31.76 -5.98 -30.10
N LEU A 11 32.17 -5.94 -28.83
CA LEU A 11 33.42 -5.27 -28.44
C LEU A 11 34.63 -5.87 -29.18
N ALA A 12 34.73 -7.20 -29.23
CA ALA A 12 35.84 -7.86 -29.91
C ALA A 12 35.91 -7.55 -31.42
N LEU A 13 34.77 -7.36 -32.09
CA LEU A 13 34.74 -6.95 -33.49
C LEU A 13 35.13 -5.47 -33.65
N LEU A 14 34.61 -4.59 -32.80
CA LEU A 14 34.91 -3.16 -32.85
C LEU A 14 36.40 -2.86 -32.57
N GLU A 15 37.03 -3.58 -31.64
CA GLU A 15 38.46 -3.44 -31.33
C GLU A 15 39.38 -3.90 -32.49
N ARG A 16 38.88 -4.75 -33.39
CA ARG A 16 39.64 -5.21 -34.58
C ARG A 16 39.56 -4.24 -35.75
N LEU A 17 38.71 -3.22 -35.68
CA LEU A 17 38.61 -2.22 -36.74
C LEU A 17 39.90 -1.39 -36.85
N PRO A 18 40.26 -0.93 -38.06
CA PRO A 18 41.36 0.01 -38.26
C PRO A 18 41.20 1.25 -37.38
N LYS A 19 42.31 1.81 -36.90
CA LYS A 19 42.32 2.96 -35.97
C LYS A 19 41.42 4.11 -36.44
N ALA A 20 41.54 4.49 -37.73
CA ALA A 20 40.75 5.58 -38.32
C ALA A 20 39.23 5.39 -38.26
N ILE A 21 38.74 4.14 -38.25
CA ILE A 21 37.30 3.84 -38.09
C ILE A 21 36.95 3.75 -36.60
N ARG A 22 37.87 3.25 -35.78
CA ARG A 22 37.67 3.05 -34.35
C ARG A 22 37.50 4.34 -33.55
N GLU A 23 38.10 5.42 -34.05
CA GLU A 23 38.04 6.77 -33.48
C GLU A 23 36.85 7.59 -34.00
N GLN A 24 35.99 7.03 -34.87
CA GLN A 24 34.74 7.67 -35.27
C GLN A 24 33.71 7.65 -34.14
N GLU A 25 32.84 8.65 -34.09
CA GLU A 25 31.84 8.85 -33.03
C GLU A 25 31.00 7.60 -32.77
N GLU A 26 30.41 7.02 -33.83
CA GLU A 26 29.51 5.88 -33.74
C GLU A 26 30.25 4.64 -33.23
N CYS A 27 31.51 4.47 -33.64
CA CYS A 27 32.34 3.37 -33.18
C CYS A 27 32.72 3.53 -31.71
N LEU A 28 33.12 4.74 -31.30
CA LEU A 28 33.40 5.07 -29.90
C LEU A 28 32.15 4.88 -29.02
N PHE A 29 30.97 5.28 -29.48
CA PHE A 29 29.70 5.05 -28.80
C PHE A 29 29.48 3.56 -28.52
N TRP A 30 29.53 2.73 -29.55
CA TRP A 30 29.27 1.30 -29.38
C TRP A 30 30.40 0.56 -28.64
N ARG A 31 31.66 0.99 -28.76
CA ARG A 31 32.79 0.50 -27.96
C ARG A 31 32.60 0.83 -26.49
N LEU A 32 32.20 2.06 -26.16
CA LEU A 32 31.90 2.46 -24.79
C LEU A 32 30.70 1.67 -24.25
N ALA A 33 29.59 1.63 -24.97
CA ALA A 33 28.37 0.93 -24.55
C ALA A 33 28.63 -0.56 -24.29
N ALA A 34 29.36 -1.23 -25.18
CA ALA A 34 29.70 -2.65 -25.02
C ALA A 34 30.73 -2.87 -23.89
N SER A 35 31.77 -2.03 -23.81
CA SER A 35 32.83 -2.16 -22.80
C SER A 35 32.33 -1.95 -21.38
N VAL A 36 31.39 -1.03 -21.15
CA VAL A 36 30.72 -0.85 -19.86
C VAL A 36 29.98 -2.13 -19.46
N ARG A 37 29.20 -2.72 -20.39
CA ARG A 37 28.44 -3.95 -20.14
C ARG A 37 29.29 -5.15 -19.78
N VAL A 38 30.52 -5.24 -20.31
CA VAL A 38 31.46 -6.33 -20.01
C VAL A 38 32.49 -5.98 -18.93
N GLY A 39 32.36 -4.83 -18.27
CA GLY A 39 33.28 -4.39 -17.21
C GLY A 39 34.68 -4.01 -17.69
N ARG A 40 34.87 -3.72 -18.98
CA ARG A 40 36.16 -3.38 -19.61
C ARG A 40 36.25 -1.92 -20.09
N HIS A 41 35.46 -1.02 -19.51
CA HIS A 41 35.37 0.40 -19.89
C HIS A 41 36.73 1.13 -19.87
N ARG A 42 37.68 0.69 -19.03
CA ARG A 42 39.05 1.25 -18.99
C ARG A 42 39.77 1.21 -20.34
N LEU A 43 39.43 0.26 -21.22
CA LEU A 43 40.04 0.12 -22.54
C LEU A 43 39.70 1.28 -23.49
N VAL A 44 38.54 1.90 -23.31
CA VAL A 44 37.97 2.87 -24.28
C VAL A 44 37.91 4.28 -23.69
N ARG A 45 38.07 4.41 -22.36
CA ARG A 45 37.88 5.65 -21.61
C ARG A 45 38.71 6.82 -22.13
N GLU A 46 40.03 6.63 -22.26
CA GLU A 46 40.94 7.71 -22.67
C GLU A 46 40.62 8.22 -24.09
N GLU A 47 40.38 7.29 -25.03
CA GLU A 47 40.00 7.64 -26.41
C GLU A 47 38.68 8.44 -26.45
N VAL A 48 37.70 8.08 -25.62
CA VAL A 48 36.43 8.82 -25.51
C VAL A 48 36.63 10.20 -24.89
N GLU A 49 37.40 10.30 -23.80
CA GLU A 49 37.66 11.59 -23.14
C GLU A 49 38.37 12.56 -24.09
N VAL A 50 39.37 12.09 -24.84
CA VAL A 50 40.07 12.89 -25.86
C VAL A 50 39.09 13.36 -26.94
N TYR A 51 38.26 12.46 -27.48
CA TYR A 51 37.28 12.80 -28.50
C TYR A 51 36.25 13.84 -28.00
N LEU A 52 35.75 13.68 -26.77
CA LEU A 52 34.75 14.56 -26.17
C LEU A 52 35.29 15.94 -25.77
N ASN A 53 36.62 16.11 -25.67
CA ASN A 53 37.24 17.42 -25.43
C ASN A 53 37.23 18.29 -26.71
N GLU A 54 37.25 17.68 -27.89
CA GLU A 54 37.35 18.40 -29.17
C GLU A 54 36.01 18.48 -29.92
N ARG A 55 35.06 17.59 -29.62
CA ARG A 55 33.82 17.39 -30.39
C ARG A 55 32.58 17.45 -29.50
N ALA A 56 31.45 17.87 -30.08
CA ALA A 56 30.17 17.86 -29.37
C ALA A 56 29.66 16.42 -29.12
N ALA A 57 29.55 15.57 -30.15
CA ALA A 57 29.24 14.14 -29.98
C ALA A 57 28.12 13.84 -28.96
N PRO A 58 26.90 14.36 -29.15
CA PRO A 58 25.87 14.49 -28.11
C PRO A 58 25.51 13.15 -27.45
N GLU A 59 25.28 12.09 -28.23
CA GLU A 59 24.92 10.78 -27.67
C GLU A 59 26.10 10.09 -26.98
N LEU A 60 27.31 10.24 -27.51
CA LEU A 60 28.53 9.75 -26.86
C LEU A 60 28.78 10.49 -25.54
N ARG A 61 28.59 11.81 -25.50
CA ARG A 61 28.69 12.60 -24.26
C ARG A 61 27.64 12.17 -23.24
N ALA A 62 26.39 11.97 -23.67
CA ALA A 62 25.32 11.50 -22.79
C ALA A 62 25.60 10.08 -22.24
N LEU A 63 26.12 9.17 -23.08
CA LEU A 63 26.54 7.83 -22.66
C LEU A 63 27.69 7.89 -21.66
N TYR A 64 28.73 8.67 -21.95
CA TYR A 64 29.88 8.86 -21.07
C TYR A 64 29.46 9.44 -19.72
N ALA A 65 28.62 10.48 -19.75
CA ALA A 65 28.10 11.12 -18.55
C ALA A 65 27.33 10.13 -17.66
N GLY A 66 26.44 9.33 -18.24
CA GLY A 66 25.63 8.36 -17.50
C GLY A 66 26.35 7.07 -17.11
N THR A 67 27.64 6.90 -17.43
CA THR A 67 28.37 5.66 -17.15
C THR A 67 29.72 5.85 -16.46
N LEU A 68 30.53 6.83 -16.88
CA LEU A 68 31.92 6.99 -16.44
C LEU A 68 32.21 8.33 -15.78
N ALA A 69 31.40 9.35 -16.04
CA ALA A 69 31.66 10.68 -15.49
C ALA A 69 31.53 10.71 -13.96
N PRO A 70 32.30 11.57 -13.28
CA PRO A 70 32.06 11.92 -11.88
C PRO A 70 30.62 12.40 -11.66
N ILE A 71 30.04 12.09 -10.49
CA ILE A 71 28.62 12.33 -10.21
C ILE A 71 28.25 13.83 -10.26
N ASP A 72 29.18 14.71 -9.88
CA ASP A 72 29.06 16.17 -9.94
C ASP A 72 29.11 16.72 -11.37
N ARG A 73 29.69 15.96 -12.31
CA ARG A 73 29.75 16.29 -13.74
C ARG A 73 28.60 15.68 -14.54
N PHE A 74 27.78 14.82 -13.93
CA PHE A 74 26.73 14.09 -14.66
C PHE A 74 25.69 15.03 -15.28
N VAL A 75 25.06 15.91 -14.48
CA VAL A 75 24.05 16.85 -14.99
C VAL A 75 24.61 17.83 -16.03
N PRO A 76 25.73 18.54 -15.77
CA PRO A 76 26.28 19.48 -16.76
C PRO A 76 26.59 18.84 -18.11
N LEU A 77 27.24 17.67 -18.11
CA LEU A 77 27.61 16.99 -19.37
C LEU A 77 26.39 16.54 -20.17
N VAL A 78 25.32 16.11 -19.51
CA VAL A 78 24.09 15.71 -20.23
C VAL A 78 23.30 16.92 -20.70
N GLN A 79 23.31 18.03 -19.95
CA GLN A 79 22.74 19.31 -20.43
C GLN A 79 23.44 19.77 -21.71
N GLU A 80 24.77 19.79 -21.73
CA GLU A 80 25.57 20.09 -22.94
C GLU A 80 25.20 19.15 -24.10
N ALA A 81 24.98 17.85 -23.84
CA ALA A 81 24.56 16.89 -24.86
C ALA A 81 23.18 17.20 -25.44
N VAL A 82 22.20 17.54 -24.58
CA VAL A 82 20.83 17.88 -24.98
C VAL A 82 20.77 19.21 -25.74
N GLU A 83 21.58 20.19 -25.35
CA GLU A 83 21.72 21.46 -26.07
C GLU A 83 22.34 21.28 -27.46
N ALA A 84 23.34 20.41 -27.57
CA ALA A 84 23.95 20.07 -28.86
C ALA A 84 22.98 19.30 -29.77
N ARG A 85 22.25 18.31 -29.25
CA ARG A 85 21.20 17.59 -29.96
C ARG A 85 20.22 16.90 -29.03
N ARG A 86 18.94 17.20 -29.22
CA ARG A 86 17.83 16.46 -28.57
C ARG A 86 17.59 15.16 -29.33
N THR A 87 17.82 14.04 -28.67
CA THR A 87 17.48 12.70 -29.13
C THR A 87 16.79 11.96 -27.98
N PRO A 88 16.08 10.84 -28.24
CA PRO A 88 15.50 10.04 -27.16
C PRO A 88 16.55 9.68 -26.11
N PHE A 89 17.77 9.34 -26.53
CA PHE A 89 18.83 8.93 -25.62
C PHE A 89 19.45 10.09 -24.82
N THR A 90 19.63 11.28 -25.40
CA THR A 90 20.15 12.43 -24.64
C THR A 90 19.14 12.90 -23.60
N LEU A 91 17.84 12.91 -23.94
CA LEU A 91 16.76 13.21 -22.98
C LEU A 91 16.62 12.13 -21.90
N TYR A 92 16.72 10.85 -22.26
CA TYR A 92 16.73 9.75 -21.30
C TYR A 92 17.79 9.92 -20.21
N GLN A 93 19.03 10.23 -20.62
CA GLN A 93 20.12 10.44 -19.67
C GLN A 93 19.91 11.70 -18.84
N LEU A 94 19.26 12.74 -19.39
CA LEU A 94 18.98 13.97 -18.66
C LEU A 94 17.96 13.68 -17.57
N GLY A 95 16.88 12.97 -17.90
CA GLY A 95 15.88 12.53 -16.94
C GLY A 95 16.51 11.77 -15.78
N LYS A 96 17.37 10.78 -16.08
CA LYS A 96 18.12 10.04 -15.06
C LYS A 96 19.04 10.91 -14.19
N ALA A 97 19.67 11.93 -14.78
CA ALA A 97 20.53 12.84 -14.04
C ALA A 97 19.73 13.74 -13.09
N LEU A 98 18.51 14.12 -13.50
CA LEU A 98 17.60 14.96 -12.72
C LEU A 98 16.91 14.22 -11.57
N GLU A 99 16.80 12.89 -11.58
CA GLU A 99 16.15 12.10 -10.49
C GLU A 99 16.66 12.45 -9.08
N VAL A 100 17.90 12.93 -8.97
CA VAL A 100 18.53 13.33 -7.70
C VAL A 100 18.18 14.76 -7.29
N GLN A 101 18.11 15.68 -8.26
CA GLN A 101 18.02 17.12 -8.03
C GLN A 101 16.60 17.64 -8.12
N ASP A 102 15.84 17.14 -9.10
CA ASP A 102 14.48 17.56 -9.43
C ASP A 102 13.71 16.35 -10.00
N PRO A 103 13.14 15.50 -9.13
CA PRO A 103 12.39 14.31 -9.53
C PRO A 103 11.18 14.61 -10.42
N GLU A 104 10.51 15.74 -10.21
CA GLU A 104 9.38 16.18 -11.03
C GLU A 104 9.83 16.56 -12.45
N ALA A 105 10.91 17.33 -12.58
CA ALA A 105 11.49 17.63 -13.89
C ALA A 105 12.04 16.37 -14.58
N ALA A 106 12.58 15.41 -13.81
CA ALA A 106 13.03 14.13 -14.33
C ALA A 106 11.88 13.36 -15.02
N GLU A 107 10.70 13.31 -14.41
CA GLU A 107 9.51 12.71 -15.01
C GLU A 107 9.12 13.43 -16.31
N GLU A 108 9.06 14.76 -16.30
CA GLU A 108 8.68 15.54 -17.49
C GLU A 108 9.64 15.28 -18.66
N VAL A 109 10.94 15.25 -18.38
CA VAL A 109 11.98 14.96 -19.38
C VAL A 109 11.88 13.53 -19.89
N LEU A 110 11.64 12.54 -19.02
CA LEU A 110 11.50 11.14 -19.43
C LEU A 110 10.24 10.89 -20.28
N ARG A 111 9.14 11.60 -20.02
CA ARG A 111 7.96 11.57 -20.90
C ARG A 111 8.27 12.11 -22.28
N LYS A 112 9.00 13.24 -22.38
CA LYS A 112 9.45 13.79 -23.67
C LYS A 112 10.41 12.83 -24.39
N ALA A 113 11.29 12.16 -23.65
CA ALA A 113 12.21 11.17 -24.21
C ALA A 113 11.46 9.97 -24.80
N LEU A 114 10.43 9.47 -24.11
CA LEU A 114 9.59 8.38 -24.60
C LEU A 114 8.78 8.81 -25.84
N ALA A 115 8.12 9.97 -25.80
CA ALA A 115 7.35 10.48 -26.94
C ALA A 115 8.23 10.64 -28.19
N LEU A 116 9.44 11.18 -28.04
CA LEU A 116 10.38 11.30 -29.15
C LEU A 116 10.84 9.93 -29.66
N ALA A 117 11.03 8.93 -28.79
CA ALA A 117 11.37 7.57 -29.20
C ALA A 117 10.24 6.92 -30.02
N GLU A 118 8.98 7.18 -29.65
CA GLU A 118 7.80 6.70 -30.37
C GLU A 118 7.68 7.36 -31.75
N GLU A 119 7.96 8.66 -31.84
CA GLU A 119 7.98 9.42 -33.11
C GLU A 119 9.08 8.92 -34.07
N GLU A 120 10.28 8.66 -33.56
CA GLU A 120 11.40 8.13 -34.36
C GLU A 120 11.19 6.67 -34.77
N GLY A 121 10.35 5.92 -34.04
CA GLY A 121 9.95 4.56 -34.40
C GLY A 121 11.00 3.48 -34.13
N GLU A 122 12.06 3.79 -33.36
CA GLU A 122 13.12 2.85 -33.01
C GLU A 122 12.72 1.99 -31.80
N PRO A 123 12.36 0.69 -31.99
CA PRO A 123 11.68 -0.07 -30.94
C PRO A 123 12.55 -0.31 -29.69
N TYR A 124 13.87 -0.40 -29.85
CA TYR A 124 14.79 -0.51 -28.71
C TYR A 124 14.79 0.75 -27.85
N GLU A 125 14.73 1.94 -28.46
CA GLU A 125 14.69 3.22 -27.74
C GLU A 125 13.36 3.39 -27.01
N VAL A 126 12.24 3.01 -27.62
CA VAL A 126 10.92 3.03 -26.99
C VAL A 126 10.94 2.22 -25.68
N VAL A 127 11.39 0.97 -25.73
CA VAL A 127 11.47 0.11 -24.54
C VAL A 127 12.40 0.68 -23.48
N ARG A 128 13.58 1.21 -23.87
CA ARG A 128 14.54 1.83 -22.93
C ARG A 128 13.94 3.03 -22.20
N ASN A 129 13.29 3.93 -22.95
CA ASN A 129 12.71 5.15 -22.42
C ASN A 129 11.51 4.86 -21.53
N ALA A 130 10.67 3.91 -21.93
CA ALA A 130 9.54 3.46 -21.15
C ALA A 130 9.98 2.82 -19.83
N GLU A 131 11.01 1.96 -19.85
CA GLU A 131 11.60 1.41 -18.62
C GLU A 131 12.11 2.51 -17.68
N GLY A 132 12.81 3.52 -18.23
CA GLY A 132 13.30 4.67 -17.47
C GLY A 132 12.19 5.46 -16.81
N LEU A 133 11.16 5.84 -17.57
CA LEU A 133 9.98 6.53 -17.06
C LEU A 133 9.28 5.72 -15.96
N GLY A 134 9.08 4.42 -16.20
CA GLY A 134 8.47 3.51 -15.23
C GLY A 134 9.22 3.51 -13.90
N VAL A 135 10.55 3.37 -13.92
CA VAL A 135 11.40 3.40 -12.71
C VAL A 135 11.33 4.76 -11.99
N ALA A 136 11.37 5.87 -12.72
CA ALA A 136 11.26 7.20 -12.15
C ALA A 136 9.90 7.42 -11.45
N LEU A 137 8.80 6.96 -12.05
CA LEU A 137 7.47 7.00 -11.45
C LEU A 137 7.40 6.20 -10.14
N LEU A 138 8.05 5.03 -10.07
CA LEU A 138 8.18 4.28 -8.80
C LEU A 138 8.98 5.07 -7.74
N GLY A 139 10.03 5.77 -8.17
CA GLY A 139 10.84 6.65 -7.31
C GLY A 139 10.02 7.80 -6.70
N LEU A 140 9.06 8.34 -7.47
CA LEU A 140 8.14 9.41 -7.06
C LEU A 140 6.97 8.96 -6.18
N GLY A 141 6.67 7.66 -6.16
CA GLY A 141 5.51 7.11 -5.44
C GLY A 141 4.26 6.94 -6.32
N LYS A 142 4.38 7.15 -7.63
CA LYS A 142 3.33 6.93 -8.65
C LYS A 142 3.34 5.45 -9.10
N TYR A 143 3.13 4.54 -8.16
CA TYR A 143 3.28 3.10 -8.37
C TYR A 143 2.32 2.52 -9.42
N VAL A 144 1.08 2.98 -9.45
CA VAL A 144 0.03 2.51 -10.38
C VAL A 144 0.39 2.88 -11.81
N GLU A 145 0.77 4.14 -12.04
CA GLU A 145 1.19 4.59 -13.36
C GLU A 145 2.51 3.91 -13.77
N GLY A 146 3.49 3.85 -12.88
CA GLY A 146 4.76 3.18 -13.12
C GLY A 146 4.57 1.70 -13.50
N ALA A 147 3.68 0.98 -12.82
CA ALA A 147 3.34 -0.40 -13.13
C ALA A 147 2.74 -0.54 -14.56
N ARG A 148 1.84 0.36 -14.96
CA ARG A 148 1.24 0.35 -16.31
C ARG A 148 2.26 0.62 -17.41
N ILE A 149 3.14 1.59 -17.22
CA ILE A 149 4.21 1.90 -18.18
C ILE A 149 5.18 0.72 -18.31
N LEU A 150 5.58 0.10 -17.19
CA LEU A 150 6.47 -1.06 -17.20
C LEU A 150 5.80 -2.29 -17.84
N ASP A 151 4.50 -2.47 -17.64
CA ASP A 151 3.73 -3.54 -18.27
C ASP A 151 3.67 -3.35 -19.79
N TRP A 152 3.37 -2.14 -20.25
CA TRP A 152 3.40 -1.81 -21.67
C TRP A 152 4.80 -1.97 -22.27
N ALA A 153 5.84 -1.48 -21.60
CA ALA A 153 7.22 -1.63 -22.06
C ALA A 153 7.62 -3.10 -22.22
N LEU A 154 7.16 -3.98 -21.32
CA LEU A 154 7.42 -5.42 -21.41
C LEU A 154 6.71 -6.05 -22.61
N HIS A 155 5.46 -5.64 -22.87
CA HIS A 155 4.72 -6.08 -24.06
C HIS A 155 5.38 -5.59 -25.36
N GLU A 156 5.84 -4.34 -25.43
CA GLU A 156 6.60 -3.86 -26.58
C GLU A 156 7.92 -4.62 -26.75
N ALA A 157 8.60 -4.94 -25.64
CA ALA A 157 9.83 -5.72 -25.68
C ALA A 157 9.61 -7.12 -26.27
N ASP A 158 8.49 -7.79 -25.94
CA ASP A 158 8.17 -9.12 -26.45
C ASP A 158 7.79 -9.14 -27.95
N LYS A 159 7.42 -8.00 -28.55
CA LYS A 159 7.16 -7.89 -30.00
C LYS A 159 8.44 -7.86 -30.84
N ILE A 160 9.55 -7.45 -30.23
CA ILE A 160 10.82 -7.24 -30.91
C ILE A 160 11.69 -8.47 -30.63
N PRO A 161 12.53 -8.94 -31.57
CA PRO A 161 13.57 -9.93 -31.27
C PRO A 161 14.70 -9.32 -30.44
N LEU A 162 14.37 -8.80 -29.25
CA LEU A 162 15.29 -8.34 -28.22
C LEU A 162 16.01 -9.55 -27.65
N GLY A 163 17.12 -9.95 -28.27
CA GLY A 163 18.05 -10.92 -27.69
C GLY A 163 18.86 -10.35 -26.52
N ASP A 164 18.69 -9.07 -26.17
CA ASP A 164 19.23 -8.42 -24.97
C ASP A 164 18.51 -8.95 -23.71
N VAL A 165 18.87 -10.18 -23.33
CA VAL A 165 18.37 -10.88 -22.14
C VAL A 165 18.54 -10.04 -20.89
N TYR A 166 19.62 -9.24 -20.81
CA TYR A 166 19.85 -8.38 -19.65
C TYR A 166 18.75 -7.34 -19.50
N ARG A 167 18.46 -6.58 -20.57
CA ARG A 167 17.44 -5.54 -20.53
C ARG A 167 16.07 -6.13 -20.25
N ARG A 168 15.70 -7.22 -20.92
CA ARG A 168 14.40 -7.87 -20.70
C ARG A 168 14.23 -8.29 -19.23
N LEU A 169 15.24 -8.92 -18.64
CA LEU A 169 15.21 -9.35 -17.24
C LEU A 169 15.20 -8.17 -16.25
N ALA A 170 15.91 -7.08 -16.54
CA ALA A 170 15.89 -5.87 -15.73
C ALA A 170 14.51 -5.19 -15.75
N LEU A 171 13.92 -5.03 -16.93
CA LEU A 171 12.57 -4.54 -17.13
C LEU A 171 11.56 -5.41 -16.39
N LEU A 172 11.68 -6.74 -16.54
CA LEU A 172 10.80 -7.68 -15.86
C LEU A 172 10.91 -7.57 -14.34
N ASN A 173 12.12 -7.41 -13.80
CA ASN A 173 12.32 -7.20 -12.37
C ASN A 173 11.63 -5.92 -11.89
N ASN A 174 11.77 -4.80 -12.61
CA ASN A 174 11.13 -3.54 -12.26
C ASN A 174 9.61 -3.65 -12.31
N TRP A 175 9.08 -4.26 -13.37
CA TRP A 175 7.65 -4.57 -13.51
C TRP A 175 7.14 -5.45 -12.37
N GLY A 176 7.86 -6.53 -12.06
CA GLY A 176 7.48 -7.45 -10.99
C GLY A 176 7.43 -6.77 -9.63
N TYR A 177 8.44 -5.94 -9.32
CA TYR A 177 8.43 -5.17 -8.08
C TYR A 177 7.29 -4.15 -8.03
N ALA A 178 7.01 -3.44 -9.14
CA ALA A 178 5.87 -2.52 -9.23
C ALA A 178 4.54 -3.24 -8.93
N ARG A 179 4.34 -4.44 -9.50
CA ARG A 179 3.14 -5.26 -9.25
C ARG A 179 3.01 -5.72 -7.80
N VAL A 180 4.12 -5.98 -7.11
CA VAL A 180 4.09 -6.24 -5.66
C VAL A 180 3.54 -5.04 -4.90
N LEU A 181 3.99 -3.83 -5.25
CA LEU A 181 3.54 -2.58 -4.60
C LEU A 181 2.06 -2.30 -4.84
N VAL A 182 1.54 -2.55 -6.04
CA VAL A 182 0.12 -2.28 -6.40
C VAL A 182 -0.82 -3.47 -6.16
N GLY A 183 -0.31 -4.62 -5.73
CA GLY A 183 -1.12 -5.79 -5.34
C GLY A 183 -1.54 -6.74 -6.45
N GLU A 184 -0.87 -6.68 -7.60
CA GLU A 184 -1.16 -7.52 -8.75
C GLU A 184 -0.28 -8.79 -8.78
N LEU A 185 -0.47 -9.68 -7.81
CA LEU A 185 0.48 -10.77 -7.54
C LEU A 185 0.28 -12.04 -8.39
N LYS A 186 -0.78 -12.10 -9.21
CA LYS A 186 -1.21 -13.32 -9.90
C LYS A 186 -0.19 -13.72 -10.97
N GLY A 187 0.32 -14.95 -10.88
CA GLY A 187 1.26 -15.52 -11.85
C GLY A 187 2.71 -14.99 -11.75
N LEU A 188 2.95 -13.95 -10.95
CA LEU A 188 4.25 -13.29 -10.84
C LEU A 188 5.36 -14.22 -10.35
N GLU A 189 5.06 -15.07 -9.38
CA GLU A 189 6.03 -15.99 -8.79
C GLU A 189 6.64 -16.95 -9.81
N ARG A 190 5.79 -17.72 -10.52
CA ARG A 190 6.26 -18.71 -11.51
C ARG A 190 7.14 -18.04 -12.57
N LEU A 191 6.77 -16.83 -12.97
CA LEU A 191 7.52 -16.07 -13.94
C LEU A 191 8.87 -15.61 -13.37
N CYS A 192 8.89 -15.03 -12.17
CA CYS A 192 10.13 -14.63 -11.50
C CYS A 192 11.06 -15.83 -11.21
N GLU A 193 10.53 -17.00 -10.84
CA GLU A 193 11.32 -18.21 -10.60
C GLU A 193 11.92 -18.79 -11.90
N ALA A 194 11.14 -18.84 -12.97
CA ALA A 194 11.62 -19.28 -14.29
C ALA A 194 12.77 -18.37 -14.77
N GLU A 195 12.59 -17.07 -14.65
CA GLU A 195 13.54 -16.06 -15.12
C GLU A 195 14.76 -15.96 -14.20
N HIS A 196 14.59 -16.18 -12.90
CA HIS A 196 15.69 -16.38 -11.97
C HIS A 196 16.56 -17.59 -12.35
N SER A 197 15.92 -18.70 -12.72
CA SER A 197 16.61 -19.92 -13.15
C SER A 197 17.39 -19.69 -14.44
N LEU A 198 16.80 -18.98 -15.40
CA LEU A 198 17.45 -18.58 -16.65
C LEU A 198 18.66 -17.65 -16.40
N ALA A 199 18.51 -16.62 -15.56
CA ALA A 199 19.60 -15.71 -15.23
C ALA A 199 20.77 -16.42 -14.54
N SER A 200 20.46 -17.40 -13.69
CA SER A 200 21.46 -18.20 -12.97
C SER A 200 22.19 -19.17 -13.91
N ALA A 201 21.46 -19.88 -14.77
CA ALA A 201 22.03 -20.76 -15.79
C ALA A 201 22.86 -19.99 -16.83
N GLY A 202 22.44 -18.78 -17.19
CA GLY A 202 23.16 -17.89 -18.11
C GLY A 202 24.40 -17.22 -17.50
N GLY A 203 24.69 -17.43 -16.22
CA GLY A 203 25.85 -16.85 -15.55
C GLY A 203 25.80 -15.32 -15.46
N ILE A 204 24.62 -14.75 -15.13
CA ILE A 204 24.42 -13.30 -14.95
C ILE A 204 24.07 -13.00 -13.48
N PRO A 205 25.06 -12.95 -12.55
CA PRO A 205 24.82 -12.87 -11.11
C PRO A 205 23.99 -11.66 -10.68
N ASP A 206 24.18 -10.51 -11.33
CA ASP A 206 23.47 -9.28 -10.98
C ASP A 206 21.96 -9.36 -11.21
N LEU A 207 21.52 -10.01 -12.30
CA LEU A 207 20.10 -10.18 -12.61
C LEU A 207 19.48 -11.25 -11.71
N SER A 208 20.21 -12.35 -11.48
CA SER A 208 19.83 -13.39 -10.53
C SER A 208 19.55 -12.78 -9.15
N ARG A 209 20.42 -11.87 -8.68
CA ARG A 209 20.27 -11.10 -7.43
C ARG A 209 19.04 -10.18 -7.43
N LEU A 210 18.81 -9.43 -8.51
CA LEU A 210 17.64 -8.55 -8.62
C LEU A 210 16.35 -9.37 -8.50
N MET A 211 16.25 -10.49 -9.22
CA MET A 211 15.07 -11.34 -9.20
C MET A 211 14.81 -11.94 -7.82
N ARG A 212 15.86 -12.39 -7.10
CA ARG A 212 15.72 -12.83 -5.70
C ARG A 212 15.19 -11.72 -4.79
N SER A 213 15.56 -10.46 -5.01
CA SER A 213 15.05 -9.34 -4.21
C SER A 213 13.53 -9.14 -4.42
N THR A 214 13.08 -9.26 -5.67
CA THR A 214 11.65 -9.16 -6.02
C THR A 214 10.86 -10.37 -5.53
N LEU A 215 11.42 -11.58 -5.63
CA LEU A 215 10.85 -12.80 -5.04
C LEU A 215 10.72 -12.69 -3.51
N ALA A 216 11.74 -12.16 -2.82
CA ALA A 216 11.65 -11.92 -1.38
C ALA A 216 10.51 -10.95 -1.03
N ALA A 217 10.37 -9.84 -1.79
CA ALA A 217 9.28 -8.89 -1.60
C ALA A 217 7.89 -9.53 -1.87
N LEU A 218 7.78 -10.38 -2.89
CA LEU A 218 6.57 -11.13 -3.21
C LEU A 218 6.20 -12.12 -2.09
N CYS A 219 7.16 -12.87 -1.57
CA CYS A 219 6.95 -13.78 -0.45
C CYS A 219 6.48 -13.01 0.79
N LEU A 220 7.08 -11.86 1.12
CA LEU A 220 6.62 -10.99 2.22
C LEU A 220 5.18 -10.51 1.99
N ALA A 221 4.86 -10.04 0.78
CA ALA A 221 3.52 -9.63 0.38
C ALA A 221 2.46 -10.72 0.60
N ARG A 222 2.85 -12.00 0.51
CA ARG A 222 1.98 -13.17 0.74
C ARG A 222 2.02 -13.72 2.16
N GLY A 223 2.95 -13.25 2.99
CA GLY A 223 3.17 -13.77 4.34
C GLY A 223 4.03 -15.03 4.42
N GLU A 224 4.81 -15.30 3.39
CA GLU A 224 5.71 -16.45 3.29
C GLU A 224 7.11 -16.08 3.82
N GLY A 225 7.20 -15.80 5.12
CA GLY A 225 8.42 -15.26 5.76
C GLY A 225 9.67 -16.11 5.55
N ASP A 226 9.57 -17.43 5.69
CA ASP A 226 10.71 -18.34 5.56
C ASP A 226 11.31 -18.33 4.15
N ARG A 227 10.46 -18.29 3.12
CA ARG A 227 10.91 -18.19 1.72
C ARG A 227 11.51 -16.82 1.40
N ALA A 228 10.92 -15.76 1.96
CA ALA A 228 11.51 -14.44 1.84
C ALA A 228 12.92 -14.37 2.46
N LEU A 229 13.11 -15.03 3.61
CA LEU A 229 14.40 -15.13 4.28
C LEU A 229 15.42 -15.89 3.43
N GLU A 230 15.03 -17.00 2.81
CA GLU A 230 15.92 -17.77 1.92
C GLU A 230 16.49 -16.91 0.79
N TYR A 231 15.61 -16.22 0.05
CA TYR A 231 16.02 -15.35 -1.06
C TYR A 231 16.89 -14.17 -0.59
N ALA A 232 16.52 -13.52 0.52
CA ALA A 232 17.26 -12.38 1.05
C ALA A 232 18.63 -12.79 1.61
N ALA A 233 18.72 -13.95 2.27
CA ALA A 233 19.97 -14.49 2.80
C ALA A 233 20.94 -14.85 1.66
N ALA A 234 20.45 -15.48 0.59
CA ALA A 234 21.27 -15.79 -0.58
C ALA A 234 21.90 -14.54 -1.21
N ASN A 235 21.16 -13.43 -1.26
CA ASN A 235 21.70 -12.16 -1.73
C ASN A 235 22.70 -11.53 -0.77
N TRP A 236 22.45 -11.61 0.54
CA TRP A 236 23.37 -11.12 1.56
C TRP A 236 24.72 -11.83 1.52
N GLU A 237 24.74 -13.16 1.39
CA GLU A 237 25.98 -13.94 1.31
C GLU A 237 26.80 -13.59 0.08
N ALA A 238 26.13 -13.38 -1.07
CA ALA A 238 26.79 -12.98 -2.31
C ALA A 238 27.17 -11.49 -2.39
N ALA A 239 26.78 -10.67 -1.40
CA ALA A 239 26.93 -9.22 -1.48
C ALA A 239 28.39 -8.75 -1.29
N SER A 240 28.86 -7.95 -2.25
CA SER A 240 30.07 -7.12 -2.08
C SER A 240 29.88 -6.07 -0.99
N ARG A 241 30.98 -5.51 -0.45
CA ARG A 241 30.92 -4.51 0.63
C ARG A 241 29.91 -3.38 0.38
N PRO A 242 29.90 -2.67 -0.77
CA PRO A 242 28.92 -1.61 -0.99
C PRO A 242 27.47 -2.12 -1.03
N ARG A 243 27.25 -3.35 -1.53
CA ARG A 243 25.91 -3.95 -1.63
C ARG A 243 25.35 -4.41 -0.27
N ARG A 244 26.15 -4.44 0.79
CA ARG A 244 25.68 -4.81 2.14
C ARG A 244 24.56 -3.89 2.64
N GLY A 245 24.54 -2.61 2.25
CA GLY A 245 23.44 -1.70 2.62
C GLY A 245 22.08 -2.15 2.05
N PRO A 246 21.89 -2.19 0.72
CA PRO A 246 20.64 -2.63 0.09
C PRO A 246 20.23 -4.05 0.46
N GLU A 247 21.16 -5.02 0.43
CA GLU A 247 20.83 -6.41 0.73
C GLU A 247 20.57 -6.64 2.22
N GLY A 248 21.27 -5.92 3.11
CA GLY A 248 21.00 -5.92 4.54
C GLY A 248 19.60 -5.38 4.87
N ASN A 249 19.14 -4.33 4.18
CA ASN A 249 17.77 -3.84 4.35
C ASN A 249 16.71 -4.89 3.96
N ASN A 250 16.90 -5.61 2.86
CA ASN A 250 16.00 -6.70 2.46
C ASN A 250 16.05 -7.87 3.47
N LEU A 251 17.25 -8.26 3.93
CA LEU A 251 17.42 -9.35 4.88
C LEU A 251 16.86 -9.02 6.26
N VAL A 252 17.09 -7.81 6.77
CA VAL A 252 16.49 -7.34 8.04
C VAL A 252 14.97 -7.45 7.95
N ARG A 253 14.36 -6.97 6.86
CA ARG A 253 12.91 -7.06 6.69
C ARG A 253 12.40 -8.51 6.78
N ALA A 254 13.09 -9.46 6.14
CA ALA A 254 12.73 -10.87 6.18
C ALA A 254 12.95 -11.51 7.57
N LEU A 255 14.07 -11.19 8.23
CA LEU A 255 14.37 -11.66 9.60
C LEU A 255 13.32 -11.18 10.61
N LEU A 256 12.84 -9.95 10.47
CA LEU A 256 11.77 -9.42 11.32
C LEU A 256 10.43 -10.14 11.07
N GLU A 257 10.13 -10.55 9.83
CA GLU A 257 8.91 -11.32 9.52
C GLU A 257 8.91 -12.67 10.26
N VAL A 258 10.06 -13.34 10.35
CA VAL A 258 10.19 -14.65 11.01
C VAL A 258 10.57 -14.54 12.50
N GLY A 259 10.57 -13.33 13.08
CA GLY A 259 10.86 -13.11 14.50
C GLY A 259 12.32 -13.30 14.93
N GLN A 260 13.28 -13.33 13.99
CA GLN A 260 14.72 -13.45 14.30
C GLN A 260 15.34 -12.07 14.63
N PHE A 261 14.91 -11.47 15.74
CA PHE A 261 15.25 -10.07 16.08
C PHE A 261 16.74 -9.82 16.36
N GLU A 262 17.43 -10.72 17.09
CA GLU A 262 18.87 -10.54 17.39
C GLU A 262 19.71 -10.62 16.12
N ARG A 263 19.42 -11.59 15.24
CA ARG A 263 20.09 -11.69 13.94
C ARG A 263 19.77 -10.49 13.05
N ALA A 264 18.54 -9.96 13.10
CA ALA A 264 18.19 -8.73 12.38
C ALA A 264 19.06 -7.55 12.85
N LYS A 265 19.28 -7.41 14.16
CA LYS A 265 20.14 -6.37 14.74
C LYS A 265 21.58 -6.50 14.28
N GLU A 266 22.17 -7.70 14.34
CA GLU A 266 23.53 -7.97 13.86
C GLU A 266 23.69 -7.63 12.37
N VAL A 267 22.75 -8.08 11.54
CA VAL A 267 22.75 -7.80 10.09
C VAL A 267 22.57 -6.32 9.82
N GLY A 268 21.66 -5.64 10.53
CA GLY A 268 21.41 -4.20 10.38
C GLY A 268 22.64 -3.36 10.70
N GLU A 269 23.30 -3.65 11.82
CA GLU A 269 24.54 -2.99 12.24
C GLU A 269 25.68 -3.22 11.25
N ALA A 270 25.85 -4.47 10.79
CA ALA A 270 26.85 -4.81 9.78
C ALA A 270 26.57 -4.11 8.44
N ALA A 271 25.31 -4.08 8.00
CA ALA A 271 24.90 -3.42 6.76
C ALA A 271 25.21 -1.93 6.78
N TYR A 272 24.90 -1.24 7.89
CA TYR A 272 25.21 0.18 8.06
C TYR A 272 26.72 0.43 8.09
N SER A 273 27.45 -0.33 8.91
CA SER A 273 28.90 -0.15 9.08
C SER A 273 29.69 -0.40 7.79
N LEU A 274 29.33 -1.44 7.04
CA LEU A 274 30.03 -1.81 5.80
C LEU A 274 29.69 -0.86 4.64
N ALA A 275 28.45 -0.35 4.59
CA ALA A 275 28.01 0.59 3.55
C ALA A 275 28.48 2.04 3.79
N ARG A 276 28.93 2.38 5.00
CA ARG A 276 29.40 3.74 5.33
C ARG A 276 30.57 4.19 4.44
N GLY A 277 30.49 5.39 3.89
CA GLY A 277 31.50 5.94 2.98
C GLY A 277 31.56 5.22 1.63
N THR A 278 30.48 4.51 1.25
CA THR A 278 30.31 3.97 -0.12
C THR A 278 29.35 4.87 -0.90
N HIS A 279 28.66 4.33 -1.91
CA HIS A 279 27.69 5.10 -2.69
C HIS A 279 26.55 5.62 -1.78
N PRO A 280 26.14 6.90 -1.86
CA PRO A 280 25.16 7.49 -0.93
C PRO A 280 23.86 6.70 -0.80
N VAL A 281 23.31 6.22 -1.93
CA VAL A 281 22.09 5.38 -1.92
C VAL A 281 22.27 4.09 -1.13
N TYR A 282 23.46 3.49 -1.15
CA TYR A 282 23.72 2.23 -0.44
C TYR A 282 23.91 2.45 1.05
N GLU A 283 24.62 3.52 1.43
CA GLU A 283 24.77 3.93 2.82
C GLU A 283 23.41 4.20 3.48
N ARG A 284 22.54 4.95 2.80
CA ARG A 284 21.17 5.23 3.28
C ARG A 284 20.34 3.96 3.47
N ARG A 285 20.48 2.99 2.57
CA ARG A 285 19.82 1.68 2.71
C ARG A 285 20.37 0.90 3.91
N GLY A 286 21.66 1.00 4.21
CA GLY A 286 22.27 0.43 5.43
C GLY A 286 21.74 1.10 6.71
N LEU A 287 21.62 2.43 6.71
CA LEU A 287 21.03 3.18 7.83
C LEU A 287 19.59 2.75 8.10
N LEU A 288 18.77 2.64 7.04
CA LEU A 288 17.41 2.11 7.13
C LEU A 288 17.38 0.70 7.71
N ALA A 289 18.26 -0.20 7.25
CA ALA A 289 18.36 -1.57 7.77
C ALA A 289 18.59 -1.58 9.28
N TYR A 290 19.52 -0.75 9.77
CA TYR A 290 19.83 -0.71 11.20
C TYR A 290 18.68 -0.12 12.03
N GLY A 291 18.07 0.97 11.58
CA GLY A 291 16.89 1.54 12.24
C GLY A 291 15.73 0.56 12.33
N MET A 292 15.43 -0.16 11.23
CA MET A 292 14.39 -1.19 11.20
C MET A 292 14.66 -2.34 12.17
N ALA A 293 15.91 -2.81 12.22
CA ALA A 293 16.30 -3.93 13.08
C ALA A 293 16.09 -3.63 14.57
N LEU A 294 16.23 -2.37 14.98
CA LEU A 294 16.01 -1.93 16.35
C LEU A 294 14.54 -1.60 16.65
N ALA A 295 13.73 -1.23 15.66
CA ALA A 295 12.43 -0.57 15.88
C ALA A 295 11.45 -1.36 16.78
N LEU A 296 11.50 -2.70 16.78
CA LEU A 296 10.60 -3.54 17.55
C LEU A 296 11.09 -3.89 18.96
N LYS A 297 12.42 -3.87 19.20
CA LYS A 297 13.03 -4.32 20.46
C LYS A 297 13.75 -3.21 21.23
N ASP A 298 14.18 -2.17 20.53
CA ASP A 298 14.87 -1.00 21.07
C ASP A 298 14.40 0.29 20.34
N PRO A 299 13.10 0.62 20.43
CA PRO A 299 12.51 1.72 19.67
C PRO A 299 13.18 3.08 19.96
N ARG A 300 13.66 3.31 21.19
CA ARG A 300 14.34 4.56 21.57
C ARG A 300 15.61 4.78 20.76
N ARG A 301 16.40 3.73 20.53
CA ARG A 301 17.61 3.82 19.68
C ARG A 301 17.27 3.81 18.19
N ALA A 302 16.13 3.21 17.81
CA ALA A 302 15.67 3.21 16.42
C ALA A 302 15.22 4.59 15.92
N LEU A 303 14.50 5.37 16.75
CA LEU A 303 13.92 6.67 16.36
C LEU A 303 14.90 7.62 15.63
N PRO A 304 16.06 7.98 16.21
CA PRO A 304 16.97 8.92 15.55
C PRO A 304 17.55 8.36 14.23
N LEU A 305 17.80 7.06 14.14
CA LEU A 305 18.29 6.40 12.93
C LEU A 305 17.23 6.42 11.82
N LEU A 306 15.97 6.16 12.18
CA LEU A 306 14.84 6.14 11.26
C LEU A 306 14.51 7.55 10.77
N GLU A 307 14.49 8.57 11.64
CA GLU A 307 14.29 9.97 11.22
C GLU A 307 15.42 10.44 10.29
N GLN A 308 16.68 10.10 10.63
CA GLN A 308 17.82 10.38 9.73
C GLN A 308 17.65 9.66 8.38
N SER A 309 17.20 8.40 8.38
CA SER A 309 16.91 7.66 7.15
C SER A 309 15.80 8.30 6.33
N VAL A 310 14.72 8.78 6.96
CA VAL A 310 13.61 9.46 6.28
C VAL A 310 14.10 10.70 5.55
N ASN A 311 14.91 11.52 6.22
CA ASN A 311 15.46 12.74 5.65
C ASN A 311 16.46 12.45 4.53
N ALA A 312 17.32 11.44 4.70
CA ALA A 312 18.32 11.08 3.69
C ALA A 312 17.71 10.45 2.43
N MET A 313 16.51 9.86 2.50
CA MET A 313 15.79 9.28 1.35
C MET A 313 14.96 10.32 0.56
N GLY A 314 15.08 11.61 0.89
CA GLY A 314 14.41 12.69 0.18
C GLY A 314 15.11 13.18 -1.10
N SER A 315 16.39 12.84 -1.34
CA SER A 315 17.14 13.29 -2.53
C SER A 315 18.33 12.35 -2.87
N PRO A 316 18.26 11.49 -3.93
CA PRO A 316 17.08 11.25 -4.76
C PRO A 316 15.93 10.71 -3.92
N LEU A 317 14.72 11.09 -4.29
CA LEU A 317 13.52 10.55 -3.68
C LEU A 317 13.38 9.06 -4.04
N LEU A 318 13.36 8.22 -3.01
CA LEU A 318 13.01 6.81 -3.15
C LEU A 318 11.71 6.56 -2.37
N ALA A 319 10.57 6.97 -2.93
CA ALA A 319 9.29 7.03 -2.23
C ALA A 319 8.95 5.76 -1.45
N TYR A 320 9.10 4.58 -2.06
CA TYR A 320 8.79 3.32 -1.39
C TYR A 320 9.76 2.99 -0.23
N ARG A 321 11.02 3.45 -0.26
CA ARG A 321 11.97 3.29 0.86
C ARG A 321 11.80 4.36 1.92
N GLN A 322 11.44 5.58 1.53
CA GLN A 322 11.05 6.63 2.46
C GLN A 322 9.77 6.23 3.21
N ALA A 323 8.78 5.67 2.51
CA ALA A 323 7.59 5.05 3.10
C ALA A 323 7.98 3.94 4.08
N GLN A 324 8.86 3.01 3.68
CA GLN A 324 9.36 1.97 4.57
C GLN A 324 9.98 2.56 5.85
N ALA A 325 10.85 3.58 5.74
CA ALA A 325 11.43 4.25 6.91
C ALA A 325 10.36 4.87 7.82
N MET A 326 9.39 5.58 7.24
CA MET A 326 8.29 6.22 7.98
C MET A 326 7.35 5.21 8.65
N LEU A 327 7.09 4.06 8.02
CA LEU A 327 6.28 2.99 8.61
C LEU A 327 6.93 2.45 9.89
N TYR A 328 8.24 2.20 9.88
CA TYR A 328 8.96 1.75 11.06
C TYR A 328 9.12 2.84 12.11
N LEU A 329 9.31 4.10 11.70
CA LEU A 329 9.38 5.25 12.60
C LEU A 329 8.06 5.44 13.36
N ALA A 330 6.95 5.49 12.64
CA ALA A 330 5.62 5.59 13.24
C ALA A 330 5.33 4.39 14.16
N ASN A 331 5.73 3.18 13.78
CA ASN A 331 5.56 2.01 14.63
C ASN A 331 6.40 2.07 15.91
N ALA A 332 7.62 2.61 15.85
CA ALA A 332 8.47 2.83 17.01
C ALA A 332 7.86 3.88 17.97
N HIS A 333 7.23 4.94 17.46
CA HIS A 333 6.45 5.87 18.27
C HIS A 333 5.27 5.17 18.97
N LEU A 334 4.51 4.34 18.24
CA LEU A 334 3.42 3.54 18.83
C LEU A 334 3.92 2.59 19.93
N HIS A 335 5.08 1.97 19.76
CA HIS A 335 5.70 1.10 20.77
C HIS A 335 6.08 1.85 22.05
N LEU A 336 6.36 3.16 21.94
CA LEU A 336 6.65 4.04 23.08
C LEU A 336 5.39 4.70 23.67
N GLY A 337 4.21 4.44 23.11
CA GLY A 337 2.94 5.04 23.54
C GLY A 337 2.68 6.43 22.99
N ASP A 338 3.49 6.91 22.04
CA ASP A 338 3.39 8.25 21.44
C ASP A 338 2.56 8.20 20.15
N GLU A 339 1.23 8.14 20.31
CA GLU A 339 0.32 8.05 19.15
C GLU A 339 0.26 9.33 18.33
N GLU A 340 0.44 10.50 18.96
CA GLU A 340 0.44 11.80 18.30
C GLU A 340 1.57 11.87 17.26
N GLN A 341 2.79 11.54 17.69
CA GLN A 341 3.94 11.55 16.79
C GLN A 341 3.87 10.45 15.73
N ALA A 342 3.26 9.29 16.05
CA ALA A 342 2.98 8.26 15.07
C ALA A 342 2.03 8.76 13.98
N ARG A 343 0.94 9.46 14.33
CA ARG A 343 -0.01 10.05 13.38
C ARG A 343 0.65 11.13 12.53
N ALA A 344 1.41 12.04 13.13
CA ALA A 344 2.16 13.06 12.39
C ALA A 344 3.15 12.45 11.39
N THR A 345 3.80 11.33 11.75
CA THR A 345 4.67 10.58 10.85
C THR A 345 3.89 9.94 9.69
N LEU A 346 2.71 9.38 9.96
CA LEU A 346 1.84 8.81 8.94
C LEU A 346 1.26 9.86 7.99
N GLU A 347 0.92 11.05 8.49
CA GLU A 347 0.50 12.18 7.66
C GLU A 347 1.61 12.60 6.69
N ARG A 348 2.86 12.70 7.17
CA ARG A 348 4.05 12.92 6.31
C ARG A 348 4.23 11.79 5.28
N ALA A 349 3.89 10.55 5.65
CA ALA A 349 4.01 9.39 4.78
C ALA A 349 2.88 9.27 3.74
N ALA A 350 1.74 9.92 3.97
CA ALA A 350 0.52 9.74 3.18
C ALA A 350 0.75 9.81 1.65
N PRO A 351 1.51 10.79 1.10
CA PRO A 351 1.74 10.84 -0.35
C PRO A 351 2.52 9.63 -0.89
N ARG A 352 3.38 8.99 -0.08
CA ARG A 352 4.18 7.82 -0.48
C ARG A 352 3.45 6.50 -0.24
N LEU A 353 2.40 6.52 0.58
CA LEU A 353 1.56 5.37 0.89
C LEU A 353 0.30 5.29 0.03
N ALA A 354 -0.14 6.41 -0.56
CA ALA A 354 -1.44 6.55 -1.23
C ALA A 354 -1.75 5.47 -2.30
N GLU A 355 -0.74 5.07 -3.08
CA GLU A 355 -0.89 4.08 -4.16
C GLU A 355 -0.43 2.67 -3.77
N LEU A 356 -0.01 2.43 -2.52
CA LEU A 356 0.35 1.09 -2.06
C LEU A 356 -0.90 0.26 -1.78
N SER A 357 -0.91 -0.97 -2.28
CA SER A 357 -1.89 -1.98 -1.86
C SER A 357 -1.58 -2.53 -0.47
N ASP A 358 -2.47 -3.34 0.09
CA ASP A 358 -2.19 -4.05 1.35
C ASP A 358 -0.97 -4.99 1.24
N SER A 359 -0.76 -5.60 0.06
CA SER A 359 0.42 -6.43 -0.16
C SER A 359 1.70 -5.61 -0.30
N GLY A 360 1.62 -4.44 -0.94
CA GLY A 360 2.73 -3.48 -0.98
C GLY A 360 3.09 -2.99 0.41
N LEU A 361 2.08 -2.65 1.22
CA LEU A 361 2.25 -2.30 2.62
C LEU A 361 2.89 -3.45 3.42
N ARG A 362 2.45 -4.70 3.21
CA ARG A 362 3.03 -5.88 3.88
C ARG A 362 4.46 -6.16 3.46
N ALA A 363 4.81 -5.95 2.19
CA ALA A 363 6.18 -6.09 1.71
C ALA A 363 7.13 -5.07 2.38
N LEU A 364 6.64 -3.85 2.64
CA LEU A 364 7.45 -2.76 3.19
C LEU A 364 7.45 -2.71 4.73
N ALA A 365 6.28 -2.74 5.39
CA ALA A 365 6.09 -2.75 6.84
C ALA A 365 6.49 -4.09 7.47
N GLY A 366 6.69 -4.18 8.78
CA GLY A 366 7.08 -5.43 9.45
C GLY A 366 5.94 -6.44 9.67
N PRO A 367 6.13 -7.44 10.56
CA PRO A 367 5.19 -8.54 10.77
C PRO A 367 3.80 -8.03 11.20
N PRO A 368 2.69 -8.66 10.76
CA PRO A 368 1.33 -8.19 11.04
C PRO A 368 1.09 -7.90 12.52
N GLU A 369 1.49 -8.81 13.41
CA GLU A 369 1.23 -8.71 14.86
C GLU A 369 1.85 -7.45 15.48
N ALA A 370 2.99 -7.00 14.96
CA ALA A 370 3.67 -5.80 15.44
C ALA A 370 3.23 -4.51 14.74
N PHE A 371 2.53 -4.62 13.61
CA PHE A 371 2.15 -3.49 12.75
C PHE A 371 0.62 -3.32 12.59
N ASP A 372 -0.22 -4.18 13.17
CA ASP A 372 -1.68 -4.12 13.04
C ASP A 372 -2.25 -2.77 13.48
N ARG A 373 -1.78 -2.23 14.62
CA ARG A 373 -2.20 -0.90 15.09
C ARG A 373 -1.82 0.20 14.09
N LEU A 374 -0.62 0.13 13.51
CA LEU A 374 -0.18 1.07 12.49
C LEU A 374 -1.07 0.97 11.24
N ARG A 375 -1.39 -0.24 10.77
CA ARG A 375 -2.26 -0.47 9.62
C ARG A 375 -3.66 0.12 9.84
N SER A 376 -4.20 -0.01 11.05
CA SER A 376 -5.48 0.62 11.41
C SER A 376 -5.41 2.15 11.30
N LEU A 377 -4.29 2.77 11.70
CA LEU A 377 -4.08 4.22 11.56
C LEU A 377 -3.90 4.65 10.09
N ILE A 378 -3.15 3.89 9.29
CA ILE A 378 -2.93 4.17 7.85
C ILE A 378 -4.22 4.10 7.06
N ARG A 379 -5.08 3.12 7.36
CA ARG A 379 -6.44 3.02 6.80
C ARG A 379 -7.36 4.11 7.36
N GLY A 380 -6.80 5.18 7.92
CA GLY A 380 -7.52 6.38 8.35
C GLY A 380 -8.46 6.17 9.52
N GLY A 381 -8.24 5.12 10.35
CA GLY A 381 -9.22 4.77 11.36
C GLY A 381 -10.61 4.72 10.76
N GLU A 382 -10.75 4.04 9.61
CA GLU A 382 -12.00 3.77 8.89
C GLU A 382 -13.03 3.21 9.87
N ARG A 383 -13.68 4.13 10.57
CA ARG A 383 -14.66 3.83 11.57
C ARG A 383 -15.93 3.55 10.82
N VAL A 384 -16.51 2.40 11.12
CA VAL A 384 -17.83 2.07 10.61
C VAL A 384 -18.84 2.73 11.54
N GLU A 385 -19.59 3.69 11.03
CA GLU A 385 -20.78 4.19 11.74
C GLU A 385 -22.00 3.47 11.17
N LEU A 386 -22.71 2.78 12.05
CA LEU A 386 -23.93 2.04 11.75
C LEU A 386 -25.12 2.78 12.33
N ARG A 387 -25.94 3.34 11.44
CA ARG A 387 -27.29 3.82 11.79
C ARG A 387 -28.28 2.76 11.38
N LEU A 388 -28.84 2.05 12.34
CA LEU A 388 -29.69 0.89 12.13
C LEU A 388 -31.12 1.12 12.67
N LEU A 389 -31.34 2.15 13.47
CA LEU A 389 -32.64 2.52 14.04
C LEU A 389 -33.40 3.46 13.11
N GLY A 390 -34.55 3.01 12.61
CA GLY A 390 -35.31 3.71 11.58
C GLY A 390 -34.69 3.55 10.20
N LYS A 391 -34.15 4.63 9.62
CA LYS A 391 -33.55 4.59 8.27
C LYS A 391 -32.11 4.08 8.34
N ALA A 392 -31.88 2.91 7.75
CA ALA A 392 -30.57 2.28 7.75
C ALA A 392 -29.54 3.03 6.89
N GLU A 393 -28.42 3.43 7.50
CA GLU A 393 -27.27 4.04 6.83
C GLU A 393 -25.96 3.47 7.38
N VAL A 394 -25.01 3.22 6.48
CA VAL A 394 -23.67 2.75 6.83
C VAL A 394 -22.67 3.74 6.28
N TRP A 395 -21.75 4.18 7.14
CA TRP A 395 -20.71 5.12 6.80
C TRP A 395 -19.34 4.52 7.10
N MET A 396 -18.39 4.82 6.24
CA MET A 396 -16.98 4.48 6.41
C MET A 396 -16.19 5.79 6.36
N GLY A 397 -15.75 6.26 7.53
CA GLY A 397 -15.29 7.64 7.65
C GLY A 397 -16.38 8.61 7.18
N SER A 398 -16.08 9.44 6.18
CA SER A 398 -17.05 10.39 5.58
C SER A 398 -17.86 9.82 4.40
N ARG A 399 -17.59 8.58 3.97
CA ARG A 399 -18.22 7.98 2.78
C ARG A 399 -19.42 7.13 3.18
N ARG A 400 -20.59 7.41 2.58
CA ARG A 400 -21.77 6.55 2.70
C ARG A 400 -21.62 5.29 1.85
N ILE A 401 -21.86 4.12 2.44
CA ILE A 401 -21.84 2.82 1.76
C ILE A 401 -23.28 2.35 1.53
N PRO A 402 -23.76 2.28 0.28
CA PRO A 402 -25.05 1.67 0.00
C PRO A 402 -24.95 0.15 0.15
N LEU A 403 -25.71 -0.42 1.08
CA LEU A 403 -25.79 -1.87 1.27
C LEU A 403 -27.25 -2.34 1.11
N PRO A 404 -27.49 -3.46 0.39
CA PRO A 404 -28.79 -4.12 0.40
C PRO A 404 -29.06 -4.73 1.78
N LEU A 405 -30.35 -4.95 2.07
CA LEU A 405 -30.85 -5.41 3.36
C LEU A 405 -30.06 -6.60 3.93
N ARG A 406 -29.83 -7.65 3.13
CA ARG A 406 -29.10 -8.85 3.59
C ARG A 406 -27.69 -8.55 4.11
N ARG A 407 -26.98 -7.58 3.52
CA ARG A 407 -25.64 -7.16 3.98
C ARG A 407 -25.72 -6.26 5.21
N LEU A 408 -26.78 -5.46 5.35
CA LEU A 408 -27.07 -4.69 6.56
C LEU A 408 -27.37 -5.62 7.75
N GLU A 409 -28.19 -6.66 7.55
CA GLU A 409 -28.48 -7.68 8.57
C GLU A 409 -27.21 -8.36 9.07
N ILE A 410 -26.33 -8.79 8.14
CA ILE A 410 -25.02 -9.37 8.51
C ILE A 410 -24.23 -8.37 9.36
N LEU A 411 -24.11 -7.12 8.91
CA LEU A 411 -23.29 -6.12 9.59
C LEU A 411 -23.85 -5.75 10.96
N ALA A 412 -25.18 -5.65 11.10
CA ALA A 412 -25.87 -5.43 12.36
C ALA A 412 -25.61 -6.56 13.36
N LEU A 413 -25.73 -7.83 12.92
CA LEU A 413 -25.39 -8.97 13.77
C LEU A 413 -23.92 -8.95 14.17
N LEU A 414 -22.98 -8.66 13.26
CA LEU A 414 -21.57 -8.56 13.63
C LEU A 414 -21.29 -7.43 14.64
N ALA A 415 -22.06 -6.34 14.60
CA ALA A 415 -21.94 -5.24 15.56
C ALA A 415 -22.46 -5.62 16.96
N MET A 416 -23.52 -6.45 17.04
CA MET A 416 -24.07 -6.96 18.30
C MET A 416 -23.15 -7.99 18.97
N TYR A 417 -22.34 -8.70 18.18
CA TYR A 417 -21.41 -9.74 18.63
C TYR A 417 -19.95 -9.37 18.29
N PRO A 418 -19.36 -8.34 18.93
CA PRO A 418 -18.02 -7.83 18.61
C PRO A 418 -16.89 -8.87 18.75
N GLN A 419 -17.07 -9.87 19.62
CA GLN A 419 -16.17 -11.01 19.77
C GLN A 419 -16.11 -11.90 18.50
N GLY A 420 -17.10 -11.75 17.62
CA GLY A 420 -17.24 -12.45 16.35
C GLY A 420 -18.19 -13.64 16.41
N LEU A 421 -18.70 -14.01 15.23
CA LEU A 421 -19.61 -15.13 15.02
C LEU A 421 -18.97 -16.20 14.14
N THR A 422 -19.17 -17.47 14.52
CA THR A 422 -18.93 -18.61 13.62
C THR A 422 -19.88 -18.57 12.44
N ALA A 423 -19.57 -19.26 11.34
CA ALA A 423 -20.45 -19.30 10.18
C ALA A 423 -21.81 -19.89 10.52
N GLU A 424 -21.82 -20.98 11.30
CA GLU A 424 -23.00 -21.71 11.72
C GLU A 424 -23.94 -20.81 12.54
N ARG A 425 -23.39 -20.12 13.56
CA ARG A 425 -24.16 -19.17 14.36
C ARG A 425 -24.69 -17.98 13.55
N LEU A 426 -23.90 -17.45 12.62
CA LEU A 426 -24.34 -16.32 11.77
C LEU A 426 -25.48 -16.74 10.84
N ILE A 427 -25.45 -17.96 10.29
CA ILE A 427 -26.55 -18.52 9.49
C ILE A 427 -27.83 -18.62 10.31
N LEU A 428 -27.74 -19.20 11.51
CA LEU A 428 -28.89 -19.37 12.41
C LEU A 428 -29.58 -18.04 12.71
N LEU A 429 -28.81 -16.98 12.97
CA LEU A 429 -29.35 -15.64 13.25
C LEU A 429 -29.94 -14.93 12.03
N LEU A 430 -29.54 -15.32 10.80
CA LEU A 430 -30.00 -14.69 9.56
C LEU A 430 -31.21 -15.38 8.92
N GLN A 431 -31.25 -16.72 8.99
CA GLN A 431 -32.19 -17.55 8.22
C GLN A 431 -32.78 -18.70 9.05
N GLY A 432 -32.40 -18.88 10.32
CA GLY A 432 -32.80 -20.05 11.11
C GLY A 432 -32.17 -21.34 10.57
N ASP A 433 -32.92 -22.45 10.67
CA ASP A 433 -32.43 -23.79 10.31
C ASP A 433 -32.33 -24.04 8.80
N GLU A 434 -32.89 -23.17 7.96
CA GLU A 434 -32.95 -23.34 6.50
C GLU A 434 -31.76 -22.71 5.74
N GLY A 435 -30.79 -22.13 6.46
CA GLY A 435 -29.77 -21.30 5.84
C GLY A 435 -28.60 -22.07 5.17
N ASN A 436 -27.96 -21.43 4.19
CA ASN A 436 -26.90 -22.05 3.38
C ASN A 436 -25.54 -21.34 3.52
N LEU A 437 -24.49 -22.13 3.85
CA LEU A 437 -23.12 -21.66 4.01
C LEU A 437 -22.49 -21.06 2.73
N SER A 438 -22.80 -21.58 1.54
CA SER A 438 -22.26 -21.02 0.28
C SER A 438 -22.80 -19.62 0.03
N THR A 439 -24.10 -19.42 0.27
CA THR A 439 -24.78 -18.13 0.13
C THR A 439 -24.27 -17.11 1.14
N LEU A 440 -24.06 -17.53 2.39
CA LEU A 440 -23.43 -16.67 3.40
C LEU A 440 -22.03 -16.23 2.96
N LYS A 441 -21.19 -17.15 2.49
CA LYS A 441 -19.82 -16.83 2.03
C LYS A 441 -19.84 -15.81 0.88
N ALA A 442 -20.79 -15.93 -0.05
CA ALA A 442 -20.94 -14.96 -1.14
C ALA A 442 -21.30 -13.57 -0.61
N HIS A 443 -22.29 -13.47 0.28
CA HIS A 443 -22.67 -12.18 0.88
C HIS A 443 -21.55 -11.55 1.70
N VAL A 444 -20.81 -12.35 2.49
CA VAL A 444 -19.66 -11.87 3.27
C VAL A 444 -18.51 -11.45 2.35
N SER A 445 -18.27 -12.17 1.25
CA SER A 445 -17.26 -11.78 0.26
C SER A 445 -17.57 -10.41 -0.34
N CYS A 446 -18.81 -10.19 -0.78
CA CYS A 446 -19.23 -8.87 -1.29
C CYS A 446 -19.21 -7.79 -0.19
N LEU A 447 -19.53 -8.15 1.06
CA LEU A 447 -19.46 -7.20 2.17
C LEU A 447 -18.02 -6.74 2.43
N ARG A 448 -17.03 -7.65 2.29
CA ARG A 448 -15.60 -7.33 2.47
C ARG A 448 -15.04 -6.32 1.48
N GLU A 449 -15.65 -6.20 0.31
CA GLU A 449 -15.28 -5.19 -0.68
C GLU A 449 -15.63 -3.77 -0.20
N SER A 450 -16.55 -3.65 0.77
CA SER A 450 -17.04 -2.36 1.29
C SER A 450 -16.70 -2.11 2.75
N VAL A 451 -16.68 -3.15 3.59
CA VAL A 451 -16.46 -3.04 5.03
C VAL A 451 -15.45 -4.11 5.49
N PRO A 452 -14.42 -3.78 6.28
CA PRO A 452 -13.43 -4.74 6.77
C PRO A 452 -14.03 -5.79 7.71
N VAL A 453 -14.32 -6.98 7.18
CA VAL A 453 -14.86 -8.13 7.93
C VAL A 453 -13.86 -9.28 7.98
N GLY A 454 -13.53 -9.75 9.18
CA GLY A 454 -12.59 -10.84 9.45
C GLY A 454 -13.06 -12.19 8.92
N THR A 455 -12.13 -13.16 8.83
CA THR A 455 -12.38 -14.45 8.17
C THR A 455 -12.99 -15.50 9.08
N ARG A 456 -12.41 -15.74 10.26
CA ARG A 456 -12.91 -16.65 11.29
C ARG A 456 -12.40 -16.21 12.68
N PRO A 457 -13.29 -15.92 13.66
CA PRO A 457 -14.73 -15.71 13.48
C PRO A 457 -15.02 -14.50 12.57
N TYR A 458 -16.22 -14.43 11.98
CA TYR A 458 -16.68 -13.24 11.26
C TYR A 458 -16.88 -12.13 12.28
N ARG A 459 -16.21 -10.98 12.09
CA ARG A 459 -16.32 -9.79 12.95
C ARG A 459 -15.94 -8.54 12.17
N ILE A 460 -16.44 -7.38 12.58
CA ILE A 460 -15.93 -6.10 12.10
C ILE A 460 -14.49 -5.95 12.61
N THR A 461 -13.54 -5.65 11.73
CA THR A 461 -12.09 -5.62 12.05
C THR A 461 -11.51 -4.23 12.20
N VAL A 462 -12.38 -3.22 12.16
CA VAL A 462 -12.07 -1.81 12.39
C VAL A 462 -12.91 -1.27 13.55
N PRO A 463 -12.51 -0.17 14.19
CA PRO A 463 -13.37 0.50 15.15
C PRO A 463 -14.76 0.77 14.55
N PHE A 464 -15.82 0.58 15.32
CA PHE A 464 -17.16 0.87 14.86
C PHE A 464 -18.02 1.46 15.97
N GLU A 465 -19.04 2.20 15.57
CA GLU A 465 -20.13 2.64 16.43
C GLU A 465 -21.46 2.23 15.81
N SER A 466 -22.43 1.94 16.67
CA SER A 466 -23.80 1.68 16.26
C SER A 466 -24.75 2.46 17.15
N ASP A 467 -25.73 3.12 16.53
CA ASP A 467 -26.84 3.77 17.23
C ASP A 467 -27.62 2.79 18.13
N TRP A 468 -27.89 1.56 17.67
CA TRP A 468 -28.46 0.48 18.47
C TRP A 468 -27.62 0.18 19.72
N GLY A 469 -26.30 0.05 19.55
CA GLY A 469 -25.39 -0.22 20.66
C GLY A 469 -25.35 0.94 21.66
N LYS A 470 -25.38 2.18 21.15
CA LYS A 470 -25.37 3.40 21.96
C LYS A 470 -26.67 3.57 22.75
N VAL A 471 -27.83 3.40 22.11
CA VAL A 471 -29.14 3.44 22.77
C VAL A 471 -29.23 2.36 23.85
N SER A 472 -28.83 1.12 23.54
CA SER A 472 -28.80 0.01 24.51
C SER A 472 -27.91 0.31 25.73
N GLN A 473 -26.79 1.00 25.52
CA GLN A 473 -25.91 1.44 26.62
C GLN A 473 -26.56 2.54 27.46
N LEU A 474 -27.17 3.55 26.81
CA LEU A 474 -27.81 4.67 27.50
C LEU A 474 -29.01 4.22 28.36
N ILE A 475 -29.82 3.28 27.86
CA ILE A 475 -30.91 2.68 28.63
C ILE A 475 -30.37 2.02 29.90
N ARG A 476 -29.31 1.21 29.80
CA ARG A 476 -28.67 0.56 30.96
C ARG A 476 -28.06 1.53 31.96
N GLN A 477 -27.64 2.72 31.50
CA GLN A 477 -27.10 3.78 32.34
C GLN A 477 -28.19 4.69 32.94
N GLY A 478 -29.46 4.50 32.58
CA GLY A 478 -30.58 5.35 33.00
C GLY A 478 -30.66 6.69 32.26
N ASN A 479 -29.86 6.90 31.21
CA ASN A 479 -29.81 8.14 30.43
C ASN A 479 -30.92 8.17 29.36
N LEU A 480 -32.18 8.12 29.79
CA LEU A 480 -33.33 7.90 28.90
C LEU A 480 -33.59 9.04 27.92
N ARG A 481 -33.34 10.29 28.32
CA ARG A 481 -33.52 11.45 27.43
C ARG A 481 -32.60 11.37 26.20
N GLU A 482 -31.32 11.04 26.41
CA GLU A 482 -30.36 10.84 25.32
C GLU A 482 -30.68 9.59 24.49
N ALA A 483 -31.11 8.50 25.16
CA ALA A 483 -31.52 7.28 24.46
C ALA A 483 -32.67 7.55 23.49
N LEU A 484 -33.72 8.26 23.94
CA LEU A 484 -34.83 8.67 23.07
C LEU A 484 -34.39 9.66 22.00
N ALA A 485 -33.47 10.59 22.27
CA ALA A 485 -32.98 11.50 21.23
C ALA A 485 -32.30 10.74 20.06
N LEU A 486 -31.60 9.64 20.35
CA LEU A 486 -30.94 8.79 19.36
C LEU A 486 -31.85 7.71 18.74
N TYR A 487 -32.97 7.38 19.39
CA TYR A 487 -33.91 6.38 18.89
C TYR A 487 -34.72 6.91 17.70
N GLY A 488 -34.25 6.64 16.49
CA GLY A 488 -34.86 7.04 15.22
C GLY A 488 -36.02 6.16 14.73
N GLY A 489 -36.35 5.09 15.45
CA GLY A 489 -37.37 4.10 15.11
C GLY A 489 -36.88 2.66 15.26
N SER A 490 -37.70 1.70 14.85
CA SER A 490 -37.39 0.27 14.97
C SER A 490 -36.09 -0.12 14.26
N LEU A 491 -35.39 -1.10 14.82
CA LEU A 491 -34.16 -1.65 14.25
C LEU A 491 -34.43 -2.37 12.93
N LEU A 492 -33.87 -1.87 11.82
CA LEU A 492 -33.99 -2.43 10.46
C LEU A 492 -35.42 -2.95 10.16
N PRO A 493 -36.44 -2.07 10.10
CA PRO A 493 -37.85 -2.46 10.22
C PRO A 493 -38.33 -3.51 9.20
N SER A 494 -37.76 -3.53 7.99
CA SER A 494 -38.08 -4.49 6.93
C SER A 494 -37.35 -5.85 7.04
N SER A 495 -36.49 -6.05 8.04
CA SER A 495 -35.75 -7.30 8.25
C SER A 495 -36.61 -8.33 8.99
N GLU A 496 -36.67 -9.52 8.41
CA GLU A 496 -37.27 -10.74 9.00
C GLU A 496 -36.22 -11.72 9.55
N ALA A 497 -34.94 -11.33 9.55
CA ALA A 497 -33.87 -12.17 10.09
C ALA A 497 -34.10 -12.44 11.60
N PRO A 498 -34.13 -13.71 12.07
CA PRO A 498 -34.50 -14.05 13.44
C PRO A 498 -33.71 -13.30 14.52
N GLY A 499 -32.40 -13.13 14.32
CA GLY A 499 -31.54 -12.40 15.25
C GLY A 499 -31.83 -10.90 15.31
N ILE A 500 -32.24 -10.31 14.19
CA ILE A 500 -32.60 -8.88 14.12
C ILE A 500 -33.99 -8.64 14.73
N VAL A 501 -34.97 -9.51 14.43
CA VAL A 501 -36.31 -9.45 15.03
C VAL A 501 -36.23 -9.58 16.55
N SER A 502 -35.46 -10.54 17.05
CA SER A 502 -35.23 -10.71 18.49
C SER A 502 -34.57 -9.47 19.10
N ALA A 503 -33.53 -8.92 18.47
CA ALA A 503 -32.83 -7.73 18.99
C ALA A 503 -33.68 -6.45 18.93
N ARG A 504 -34.60 -6.34 17.95
CA ARG A 504 -35.57 -5.25 17.86
C ARG A 504 -36.54 -5.31 19.04
N ALA A 505 -37.17 -6.46 19.25
CA ALA A 505 -38.14 -6.65 20.33
C ALA A 505 -37.51 -6.44 21.72
N GLU A 506 -36.28 -6.92 21.92
CA GLU A 506 -35.55 -6.71 23.17
C GLU A 506 -35.27 -5.23 23.44
N LEU A 507 -34.78 -4.49 22.43
CA LEU A 507 -34.50 -3.06 22.58
C LEU A 507 -35.77 -2.25 22.86
N GLU A 508 -36.84 -2.52 22.11
CA GLU A 508 -38.13 -1.83 22.24
C GLU A 508 -38.74 -2.07 23.62
N GLU A 509 -38.75 -3.31 24.12
CA GLU A 509 -39.26 -3.62 25.45
C GLU A 509 -38.39 -3.02 26.56
N MET A 510 -37.06 -3.05 26.43
CA MET A 510 -36.16 -2.40 27.39
C MET A 510 -36.42 -0.89 27.49
N LEU A 511 -36.56 -0.22 26.34
CA LEU A 511 -36.82 1.22 26.28
C LEU A 511 -38.20 1.54 26.87
N ARG A 512 -39.22 0.78 26.48
CA ARG A 512 -40.60 0.90 26.96
C ARG A 512 -40.68 0.78 28.48
N ARG A 513 -40.12 -0.29 29.05
CA ARG A 513 -40.11 -0.52 30.50
C ARG A 513 -39.37 0.59 31.25
N ALA A 514 -38.24 1.04 30.72
CA ALA A 514 -37.46 2.09 31.37
C ALA A 514 -38.22 3.43 31.39
N VAL A 515 -38.90 3.80 30.30
CA VAL A 515 -39.72 5.02 30.22
C VAL A 515 -40.95 4.94 31.13
N LEU A 516 -41.68 3.81 31.13
CA LEU A 516 -42.81 3.59 32.03
C LEU A 516 -42.40 3.69 33.51
N ALA A 517 -41.23 3.16 33.87
CA ALA A 517 -40.70 3.22 35.22
C ALA A 517 -40.27 4.64 35.64
N ALA A 518 -39.76 5.45 34.70
CA ALA A 518 -39.31 6.81 34.98
C ALA A 518 -40.46 7.77 35.32
N ARG A 519 -41.68 7.50 34.80
CA ARG A 519 -42.89 8.33 35.02
C ARG A 519 -42.70 9.80 34.68
N ASP A 520 -41.81 10.10 33.74
CA ASP A 520 -41.55 11.44 33.24
C ASP A 520 -42.52 11.77 32.08
N PRO A 521 -43.34 12.84 32.17
CA PRO A 521 -44.32 13.18 31.14
C PRO A 521 -43.72 13.44 29.75
N GLU A 522 -42.52 14.03 29.66
CA GLU A 522 -41.87 14.31 28.37
C GLU A 522 -41.40 13.01 27.71
N LEU A 523 -40.77 12.12 28.48
CA LEU A 523 -40.28 10.84 27.96
C LEU A 523 -41.43 9.92 27.56
N LEU A 524 -42.51 9.89 28.34
CA LEU A 524 -43.73 9.13 28.05
C LEU A 524 -44.38 9.61 26.75
N MET A 525 -44.58 10.93 26.60
CA MET A 525 -45.11 11.50 25.36
C MET A 525 -44.21 11.15 24.16
N LEU A 526 -42.91 11.39 24.28
CA LEU A 526 -41.97 11.20 23.17
C LEU A 526 -41.91 9.75 22.68
N LEU A 527 -41.99 8.77 23.59
CA LEU A 527 -42.03 7.37 23.21
C LEU A 527 -43.40 6.95 22.66
N ALA A 528 -44.50 7.40 23.30
CA ALA A 528 -45.87 7.09 22.87
C ALA A 528 -46.18 7.61 21.45
N GLU A 529 -45.54 8.69 21.02
CA GLU A 529 -45.65 9.22 19.66
C GLU A 529 -44.86 8.43 18.61
N ARG A 530 -43.90 7.60 19.04
CA ARG A 530 -42.99 6.83 18.15
C ARG A 530 -43.32 5.36 18.08
N VAL A 531 -44.00 4.83 19.09
CA VAL A 531 -44.48 3.45 19.14
C VAL A 531 -45.96 3.46 18.79
N GLU A 532 -46.33 2.73 17.75
CA GLU A 532 -47.73 2.60 17.36
C GLU A 532 -48.49 1.72 18.36
N ASP A 533 -49.75 2.10 18.64
CA ASP A 533 -50.73 1.30 19.39
C ASP A 533 -50.36 0.86 20.83
N ASP A 534 -49.43 1.56 21.50
CA ASP A 534 -49.07 1.25 22.90
C ASP A 534 -49.99 1.96 23.92
N LEU A 535 -51.08 1.29 24.31
CA LEU A 535 -52.06 1.84 25.26
C LEU A 535 -51.45 2.18 26.63
N GLU A 536 -50.53 1.34 27.14
CA GLU A 536 -49.97 1.50 28.49
C GLU A 536 -49.16 2.79 28.61
N LEU A 537 -48.44 3.18 27.54
CA LEU A 537 -47.69 4.45 27.51
C LEU A 537 -48.62 5.66 27.59
N TRP A 538 -49.72 5.65 26.84
CA TRP A 538 -50.72 6.73 26.87
C TRP A 538 -51.45 6.82 28.20
N GLU A 539 -51.80 5.68 28.81
CA GLU A 539 -52.41 5.62 30.13
C GLU A 539 -51.45 6.11 31.23
N ALA A 540 -50.20 5.65 31.21
CA ALA A 540 -49.18 6.10 32.16
C ALA A 540 -48.90 7.61 32.05
N LEU A 541 -48.99 8.17 30.84
CA LEU A 541 -48.91 9.62 30.62
C LEU A 541 -50.11 10.35 31.26
N LEU A 542 -51.34 9.88 31.05
CA LEU A 542 -52.54 10.48 31.64
C LEU A 542 -52.55 10.48 33.17
N GLU A 543 -51.93 9.47 33.78
CA GLU A 543 -51.76 9.37 35.23
C GLU A 543 -50.83 10.46 35.80
N VAL A 544 -49.83 10.90 35.04
CA VAL A 544 -48.84 11.90 35.50
C VAL A 544 -49.17 13.34 35.08
N LEU A 545 -49.98 13.53 34.04
CA LEU A 545 -50.40 14.86 33.57
C LEU A 545 -51.38 15.54 34.53
N LEU A 546 -51.20 16.84 34.73
CA LEU A 546 -52.18 17.67 35.44
C LEU A 546 -53.47 17.84 34.60
N PRO A 547 -54.63 18.12 35.22
CA PRO A 547 -55.89 18.30 34.48
C PRO A 547 -55.87 19.42 33.43
N GLN A 548 -55.03 20.45 33.61
CA GLN A 548 -54.92 21.61 32.72
C GLN A 548 -53.75 21.49 31.73
N ASP A 549 -53.05 20.35 31.69
CA ASP A 549 -51.89 20.18 30.82
C ASP A 549 -52.32 20.15 29.34
N PRO A 550 -51.71 20.95 28.46
CA PRO A 550 -52.07 20.99 27.04
C PRO A 550 -51.86 19.66 26.29
N ALA A 551 -51.02 18.76 26.81
CA ALA A 551 -50.80 17.42 26.25
C ALA A 551 -51.98 16.46 26.51
N ARG A 552 -52.80 16.74 27.54
CA ARG A 552 -53.82 15.81 28.04
C ARG A 552 -54.89 15.44 27.00
N PRO A 553 -55.50 16.38 26.25
CA PRO A 553 -56.54 16.03 25.26
C PRO A 553 -56.05 15.08 24.17
N ARG A 554 -54.77 15.20 23.76
CA ARG A 554 -54.14 14.31 22.79
C ARG A 554 -53.98 12.90 23.37
N ALA A 555 -53.44 12.80 24.57
CA ALA A 555 -53.25 11.52 25.25
C ALA A 555 -54.59 10.79 25.48
N GLU A 556 -55.65 11.51 25.86
CA GLU A 556 -57.01 10.95 26.00
C GLU A 556 -57.56 10.43 24.67
N ALA A 557 -57.40 11.21 23.58
CA ALA A 557 -57.85 10.82 22.25
C ALA A 557 -57.12 9.56 21.73
N CYS A 558 -55.79 9.49 21.89
CA CYS A 558 -54.97 8.36 21.49
C CYS A 558 -55.32 7.10 22.31
N ALA A 559 -55.39 7.19 23.64
CA ALA A 559 -55.79 6.06 24.48
C ALA A 559 -57.19 5.55 24.13
N ALA A 560 -58.17 6.44 23.93
CA ALA A 560 -59.53 6.05 23.55
C ALA A 560 -59.62 5.45 22.14
N GLN A 561 -58.76 5.86 21.21
CA GLN A 561 -58.66 5.25 19.89
C GLN A 561 -58.11 3.82 19.99
N ILE A 562 -57.04 3.61 20.75
CA ILE A 562 -56.41 2.31 20.93
C ILE A 562 -57.34 1.35 21.69
N ARG A 563 -58.03 1.79 22.75
CA ARG A 563 -59.04 0.95 23.42
C ARG A 563 -60.14 0.47 22.46
N ARG A 564 -60.60 1.34 21.57
CA ARG A 564 -61.59 0.98 20.54
C ARG A 564 -61.06 -0.02 19.51
N SER A 565 -59.78 0.05 19.13
CA SER A 565 -59.20 -0.92 18.19
C SER A 565 -59.03 -2.31 18.81
N TYR A 566 -58.79 -2.39 20.12
CA TYR A 566 -58.65 -3.64 20.87
C TYR A 566 -59.93 -4.16 21.55
N GLY A 567 -61.02 -3.39 21.53
CA GLY A 567 -62.30 -3.77 22.17
C GLY A 567 -62.31 -3.72 23.70
N LEU A 568 -61.49 -2.83 24.28
CA LEU A 568 -61.31 -2.63 25.73
C LEU A 568 -62.19 -1.52 26.30
#